data_AF-A0A2J8A8N6-F1
#
_entry.id   AF-A0A2J8A8N6-F1
#
_cell.length_a   1.000
_cell.length_b   1.000
_cell.length_c   1.000
_cell.angle_alpha   90.00
_cell.angle_beta   90.00
_cell.angle_gamma   90.00
#
_symmetry.space_group_name_H-M   'P 1'
#
loop_
_entity.id
_entity.type
_entity.pdbx_description
1 polymer ?
#
loop_
_entity_poly.entity_id
_entity_poly.type
_entity_poly.pdbx_seq_one_letter_code
_entity_poly.pdbx_strand_id
1 'polypeptide(L)'
;MSGPRLYPWPMVSSMMRVVEAQKLGADTLTSPKRDAEMTLEQYKEIYDRLISIFQTRPRNDWRKLIVFSRQWDQHATGVFDRIKELSDKESDVDKKMALRKLFRALQNVSDEVSRYNRVLLKLAEAADDEWDAVVAAYRGDLQKPFFEHMQCLMAAEKDDPSRLDQLVLINTRLVALVANYDAVAADPDKLDAAAEVYRDLLSSISSVEDLDKRMAELSASGRIDPAFLQISAKAYGAARDTNMTKDEAKWVAYKLYRTARDYFDRQQPAEKRIIEYIITITDPTERRNMLEKAITPGPVRATETHDYLYSTPQRMFLVLDNTLRAYSAMRDGAASNLNTPEAAVLPRKVRVMMELRDELMRRYL
;
A
#
# COMPACT_ATOMS: atom_id res chain seq x y z
N MET A 1 35.38 -5.36 13.76
CA MET A 1 34.29 -6.23 14.26
C MET A 1 33.02 -5.74 13.61
N SER A 2 32.56 -6.48 12.61
CA SER A 2 31.53 -6.06 11.65
C SER A 2 30.18 -6.60 12.10
N GLY A 3 29.26 -5.70 12.47
CA GLY A 3 27.88 -6.06 12.81
C GLY A 3 27.11 -6.63 11.62
N PRO A 4 26.08 -7.46 11.85
CA PRO A 4 25.30 -8.06 10.78
C PRO A 4 24.55 -6.97 10.03
N ARG A 5 24.83 -6.84 8.73
CA ARG A 5 24.07 -5.99 7.81
C ARG A 5 22.68 -6.60 7.66
N LEU A 6 21.65 -5.92 8.17
CA LEU A 6 20.27 -6.16 7.80
C LEU A 6 20.15 -5.95 6.29
N TYR A 7 20.02 -7.05 5.55
CA TYR A 7 19.73 -6.99 4.12
C TYR A 7 18.33 -6.38 3.93
N PRO A 8 18.16 -5.38 3.06
CA PRO A 8 16.83 -4.93 2.66
C PRO A 8 16.09 -6.09 1.99
N TRP A 9 14.85 -6.33 2.39
CA TRP A 9 14.01 -7.39 1.83
C TRP A 9 13.85 -7.27 0.29
N PRO A 10 13.72 -8.38 -0.46
CA PRO A 10 13.54 -8.36 -1.92
C PRO A 10 12.28 -7.62 -2.42
N MET A 11 11.30 -7.35 -1.53
CA MET A 11 10.07 -6.61 -1.85
C MET A 11 10.32 -5.13 -2.12
N VAL A 12 11.25 -4.47 -1.41
CA VAL A 12 11.62 -3.06 -1.65
C VAL A 12 12.33 -2.92 -3.01
N SER A 13 13.15 -3.92 -3.38
CA SER A 13 13.82 -3.97 -4.68
C SER A 13 12.86 -4.28 -5.85
N SER A 14 11.75 -4.99 -5.61
CA SER A 14 10.74 -5.27 -6.66
C SER A 14 9.68 -4.18 -6.81
N MET A 15 9.28 -3.51 -5.73
CA MET A 15 8.47 -2.29 -5.79
C MET A 15 9.25 -1.16 -6.46
N MET A 16 10.54 -1.01 -6.11
CA MET A 16 11.47 -0.19 -6.90
C MET A 16 11.49 -0.66 -8.35
N ARG A 17 11.54 -1.96 -8.71
CA ARG A 17 11.42 -2.38 -10.13
C ARG A 17 10.06 -2.22 -10.81
N VAL A 18 8.94 -1.99 -10.11
CA VAL A 18 7.63 -1.68 -10.74
C VAL A 18 7.53 -0.17 -10.99
N VAL A 19 7.95 0.61 -10.00
CA VAL A 19 8.13 2.06 -10.03
C VAL A 19 9.27 2.48 -10.98
N GLU A 20 10.32 1.68 -11.01
CA GLU A 20 11.45 1.75 -11.91
C GLU A 20 11.16 1.01 -13.20
N ALA A 21 10.26 0.04 -13.33
CA ALA A 21 9.81 -0.32 -14.68
C ALA A 21 9.10 0.88 -15.34
N GLN A 22 8.50 1.77 -14.53
CA GLN A 22 8.03 3.09 -14.96
C GLN A 22 9.13 4.18 -15.01
N LYS A 23 10.17 4.16 -14.14
CA LYS A 23 11.34 5.09 -14.17
C LYS A 23 12.56 4.63 -15.00
N LEU A 24 13.08 3.41 -14.84
CA LEU A 24 14.00 2.68 -15.75
C LEU A 24 13.38 2.33 -17.12
N GLY A 25 12.06 2.48 -17.31
CA GLY A 25 11.49 2.68 -18.65
C GLY A 25 12.04 3.93 -19.35
N ALA A 26 12.69 4.83 -18.60
CA ALA A 26 13.44 5.98 -19.11
C ALA A 26 14.97 5.81 -19.04
N ASP A 27 15.55 4.77 -18.41
CA ASP A 27 17.01 4.73 -18.20
C ASP A 27 17.74 3.37 -18.33
N THR A 28 17.07 2.27 -18.70
CA THR A 28 17.77 1.08 -19.24
C THR A 28 16.95 0.38 -20.32
N LEU A 29 16.83 1.05 -21.46
CA LEU A 29 16.72 0.41 -22.76
C LEU A 29 17.75 1.05 -23.68
N THR A 30 18.97 0.55 -23.65
CA THR A 30 19.71 0.37 -24.91
C THR A 30 18.93 -0.67 -25.73
N SER A 31 17.82 -0.23 -26.32
CA SER A 31 17.16 -0.94 -27.41
C SER A 31 18.14 -0.92 -28.59
N PRO A 32 18.46 -2.06 -29.23
CA PRO A 32 19.37 -2.13 -30.36
C PRO A 32 18.74 -1.58 -31.67
N LYS A 33 18.04 -0.45 -31.57
CA LYS A 33 17.65 0.44 -32.66
C LYS A 33 17.89 1.87 -32.21
N ARG A 34 19.13 2.32 -32.40
CA ARG A 34 19.54 3.74 -32.36
C ARG A 34 18.48 4.60 -33.05
N ASP A 35 18.03 5.63 -32.35
CA ASP A 35 18.03 7.02 -32.83
C ASP A 35 17.71 7.22 -34.32
N ALA A 36 16.57 6.72 -34.77
CA ALA A 36 15.83 7.46 -35.78
C ALA A 36 14.97 8.44 -34.99
N GLU A 37 15.45 9.67 -34.82
CA GLU A 37 14.59 10.78 -34.45
C GLU A 37 13.42 10.78 -35.43
N MET A 38 12.27 10.26 -35.01
CA MET A 38 11.09 10.22 -35.85
C MET A 38 10.78 11.66 -36.26
N THR A 39 10.43 11.85 -37.53
CA THR A 39 10.13 13.21 -38.00
C THR A 39 8.90 13.73 -37.24
N LEU A 40 8.81 15.05 -37.14
CA LEU A 40 7.69 15.70 -36.46
C LEU A 40 6.33 15.31 -37.10
N GLU A 41 6.32 14.97 -38.39
CA GLU A 41 5.17 14.45 -39.11
C GLU A 41 4.80 13.02 -38.70
N GLN A 42 5.80 12.14 -38.53
CA GLN A 42 5.57 10.77 -38.06
C GLN A 42 5.00 10.75 -36.63
N TYR A 43 5.46 11.66 -35.75
CA TYR A 43 4.86 11.82 -34.42
C TYR A 43 3.40 12.29 -34.49
N LYS A 44 3.10 13.25 -35.38
CA LYS A 44 1.72 13.71 -35.60
C LYS A 44 0.80 12.57 -36.07
N GLU A 45 1.25 11.71 -36.98
CA GLU A 45 0.48 10.54 -37.40
C GLU A 45 0.19 9.56 -36.25
N ILE A 46 1.17 9.33 -35.37
CA ILE A 46 0.97 8.50 -34.18
C ILE A 46 -0.08 9.14 -33.27
N TYR A 47 0.03 10.43 -33.00
CA TYR A 47 -0.92 11.14 -32.15
C TYR A 47 -2.32 11.15 -32.75
N ASP A 48 -2.46 11.34 -34.05
CA ASP A 48 -3.75 11.28 -34.75
C ASP A 48 -4.40 9.90 -34.62
N ARG A 49 -3.62 8.81 -34.71
CA ARG A 49 -4.11 7.44 -34.46
C ARG A 49 -4.54 7.25 -33.00
N LEU A 50 -3.76 7.72 -32.04
CA LEU A 50 -4.12 7.64 -30.62
C LEU A 50 -5.40 8.43 -30.33
N ILE A 51 -5.54 9.64 -30.87
CA ILE A 51 -6.76 10.46 -30.74
C ILE A 51 -7.96 9.72 -31.31
N SER A 52 -7.84 9.11 -32.49
CA SER A 52 -8.91 8.31 -33.11
C SER A 52 -9.34 7.13 -32.23
N ILE A 53 -8.39 6.45 -31.59
CA ILE A 53 -8.69 5.38 -30.62
C ILE A 53 -9.53 5.93 -29.46
N PHE A 54 -9.15 7.06 -28.87
CA PHE A 54 -9.92 7.63 -27.75
C PHE A 54 -11.27 8.22 -28.17
N GLN A 55 -11.44 8.66 -29.43
CA GLN A 55 -12.74 9.08 -29.96
C GLN A 55 -13.72 7.92 -30.17
N THR A 56 -13.21 6.74 -30.55
CA THR A 56 -14.03 5.57 -30.89
C THR A 56 -14.29 4.66 -29.69
N ARG A 57 -13.35 4.59 -28.74
CA ARG A 57 -13.45 3.73 -27.57
C ARG A 57 -14.33 4.35 -26.48
N PRO A 58 -15.12 3.54 -25.76
CA PRO A 58 -15.95 4.05 -24.66
C PRO A 58 -15.05 4.59 -23.55
N ARG A 59 -15.52 5.63 -22.87
CA ARG A 59 -14.75 6.32 -21.82
C ARG A 59 -14.26 5.40 -20.70
N ASN A 60 -15.02 4.36 -20.38
CA ASN A 60 -14.68 3.38 -19.35
C ASN A 60 -13.43 2.53 -19.71
N ASP A 61 -13.08 2.45 -20.99
CA ASP A 61 -11.88 1.74 -21.45
C ASP A 61 -10.63 2.63 -21.43
N TRP A 62 -10.78 3.95 -21.36
CA TRP A 62 -9.64 4.87 -21.49
C TRP A 62 -8.57 4.64 -20.42
N ARG A 63 -8.98 4.39 -19.17
CA ARG A 63 -8.05 4.05 -18.08
C ARG A 63 -7.24 2.80 -18.41
N LYS A 64 -7.89 1.75 -18.93
CA LYS A 64 -7.21 0.52 -19.36
C LYS A 64 -6.25 0.84 -20.50
N LEU A 65 -6.69 1.53 -21.55
CA LEU A 65 -5.82 1.87 -22.68
C LEU A 65 -4.55 2.61 -22.26
N ILE A 66 -4.69 3.54 -21.31
CA ILE A 66 -3.56 4.26 -20.72
C ILE A 66 -2.64 3.29 -19.94
N VAL A 67 -3.20 2.50 -19.02
CA VAL A 67 -2.42 1.59 -18.15
C VAL A 67 -1.69 0.51 -18.94
N PHE A 68 -2.30 -0.05 -19.98
CA PHE A 68 -1.70 -1.07 -20.82
C PHE A 68 -0.64 -0.51 -21.78
N SER A 69 -0.57 0.82 -21.95
CA SER A 69 0.39 1.47 -22.83
C SER A 69 1.70 1.75 -22.08
N ARG A 70 2.78 1.09 -22.51
CA ARG A 70 4.13 1.31 -21.96
C ARG A 70 4.73 2.67 -22.30
N GLN A 71 4.17 3.37 -23.28
CA GLN A 71 4.71 4.63 -23.82
C GLN A 71 3.77 5.82 -23.59
N TRP A 72 2.68 5.64 -22.84
CA TRP A 72 1.72 6.72 -22.62
C TRP A 72 2.39 7.96 -22.01
N ASP A 73 3.22 7.79 -20.98
CA ASP A 73 3.88 8.91 -20.30
C ASP A 73 4.81 9.71 -21.23
N GLN A 74 5.36 9.07 -22.27
CA GLN A 74 6.23 9.72 -23.27
C GLN A 74 5.42 10.49 -24.32
N HIS A 75 4.19 10.04 -24.61
CA HIS A 75 3.38 10.58 -25.71
C HIS A 75 2.19 11.44 -25.26
N ALA A 76 1.78 11.37 -23.99
CA ALA A 76 0.59 12.04 -23.47
C ALA A 76 0.59 13.54 -23.79
N THR A 77 1.69 14.24 -23.51
CA THR A 77 1.85 15.67 -23.82
C THR A 77 1.67 15.96 -25.30
N GLY A 78 2.29 15.16 -26.17
CA GLY A 78 2.17 15.31 -27.63
C GLY A 78 0.74 15.06 -28.13
N VAL A 79 0.05 14.07 -27.57
CA VAL A 79 -1.38 13.81 -27.86
C VAL A 79 -2.25 15.00 -27.43
N PHE A 80 -2.02 15.53 -26.23
CA PHE A 80 -2.75 16.69 -25.71
C PHE A 80 -2.56 17.94 -26.56
N ASP A 81 -1.32 18.24 -26.95
CA ASP A 81 -1.02 19.39 -27.80
C ASP A 81 -1.56 19.19 -29.22
N ARG A 82 -1.57 17.96 -29.74
CA ARG A 82 -2.19 17.64 -31.02
C ARG A 82 -3.70 17.84 -31.00
N ILE A 83 -4.42 17.45 -29.93
CA ILE A 83 -5.87 17.70 -29.81
C ILE A 83 -6.16 19.21 -29.79
N LYS A 84 -5.33 20.00 -29.10
CA LYS A 84 -5.46 21.48 -29.11
C LYS A 84 -5.25 22.03 -30.51
N GLU A 85 -4.17 21.62 -31.20
CA GLU A 85 -3.86 22.05 -32.57
C GLU A 85 -5.02 21.74 -33.53
N LEU A 86 -5.57 20.52 -33.47
CA LEU A 86 -6.73 20.11 -34.27
C LEU A 86 -7.98 20.94 -33.93
N SER A 87 -8.23 21.18 -32.64
CA SER A 87 -9.37 22.00 -32.20
C SER A 87 -9.27 23.46 -32.66
N ASP A 88 -8.09 24.03 -32.73
CA ASP A 88 -7.91 25.44 -33.08
C ASP A 88 -8.02 25.66 -34.59
N LYS A 89 -7.61 24.66 -35.38
CA LYS A 89 -7.73 24.64 -36.85
C LYS A 89 -9.13 24.28 -37.36
N GLU A 90 -9.94 23.59 -36.54
CA GLU A 90 -11.29 23.18 -36.92
C GLU A 90 -12.24 24.38 -37.02
N SER A 91 -12.93 24.49 -38.15
CA SER A 91 -13.89 25.55 -38.46
C SER A 91 -15.32 25.18 -38.06
N ASP A 92 -15.64 23.89 -38.06
CA ASP A 92 -16.90 23.35 -37.60
C ASP A 92 -17.01 23.45 -36.08
N VAL A 93 -18.00 24.20 -35.59
CA VAL A 93 -18.20 24.48 -34.17
C VAL A 93 -18.47 23.20 -33.36
N ASP A 94 -19.23 22.26 -33.92
CA ASP A 94 -19.61 21.03 -33.23
C ASP A 94 -18.41 20.09 -33.11
N LYS A 95 -17.63 19.92 -34.18
CA LYS A 95 -16.39 19.12 -34.16
C LYS A 95 -15.34 19.73 -33.23
N LYS A 96 -15.19 21.06 -33.25
CA LYS A 96 -14.32 21.80 -32.34
C LYS A 96 -14.71 21.58 -30.89
N MET A 97 -16.00 21.65 -30.56
CA MET A 97 -16.48 21.35 -29.21
C MET A 97 -16.23 19.89 -28.81
N ALA A 98 -16.40 18.93 -29.72
CA ALA A 98 -16.13 17.53 -29.46
C ALA A 98 -14.64 17.28 -29.13
N LEU A 99 -13.71 17.90 -29.88
CA LEU A 99 -12.27 17.83 -29.61
C LEU A 99 -11.89 18.44 -28.25
N ARG A 100 -12.49 19.58 -27.88
CA ARG A 100 -12.26 20.18 -26.56
C ARG A 100 -12.81 19.35 -25.40
N LYS A 101 -13.97 18.70 -25.61
CA LYS A 101 -14.54 17.76 -24.63
C LYS A 101 -13.64 16.53 -24.48
N LEU A 102 -13.17 15.97 -25.59
CA LEU A 102 -12.20 14.86 -25.60
C LEU A 102 -10.93 15.24 -24.83
N PHE A 103 -10.33 16.40 -25.15
CA PHE A 103 -9.15 16.91 -24.49
C PHE A 103 -9.30 16.91 -22.96
N ARG A 104 -10.32 17.61 -22.45
CA ARG A 104 -10.56 17.72 -20.99
C ARG A 104 -10.83 16.36 -20.36
N ALA A 105 -11.62 15.53 -21.01
CA ALA A 105 -11.98 14.22 -20.49
C ALA A 105 -10.76 13.29 -20.42
N LEU A 106 -9.93 13.26 -21.47
CA LEU A 106 -8.75 12.40 -21.54
C LEU A 106 -7.66 12.89 -20.60
N GLN A 107 -7.47 14.21 -20.52
CA GLN A 107 -6.55 14.83 -19.56
C GLN A 107 -6.93 14.45 -18.12
N ASN A 108 -8.22 14.58 -17.75
CA ASN A 108 -8.67 14.18 -16.41
C ASN A 108 -8.36 12.70 -16.12
N VAL A 109 -8.60 11.78 -17.06
CA VAL A 109 -8.29 10.35 -16.85
C VAL A 109 -6.78 10.12 -16.73
N SER A 110 -5.97 10.78 -17.54
CA SER A 110 -4.50 10.69 -17.48
C SER A 110 -3.96 11.24 -16.16
N ASP A 111 -4.48 12.36 -15.69
CA ASP A 111 -4.10 12.99 -14.42
C ASP A 111 -4.51 12.10 -13.23
N GLU A 112 -5.70 11.49 -13.28
CA GLU A 112 -6.13 10.51 -12.27
C GLU A 112 -5.19 9.30 -12.21
N VAL A 113 -4.84 8.70 -13.35
CA VAL A 113 -3.89 7.58 -13.41
C VAL A 113 -2.54 7.98 -12.84
N SER A 114 -2.03 9.15 -13.22
CA SER A 114 -0.76 9.69 -12.73
C SER A 114 -0.78 9.90 -11.21
N ARG A 115 -1.89 10.43 -10.69
CA ARG A 115 -2.10 10.62 -9.25
C ARG A 115 -2.11 9.29 -8.50
N TYR A 116 -2.82 8.28 -8.98
CA TYR A 116 -2.85 6.96 -8.33
C TYR A 116 -1.49 6.26 -8.38
N ASN A 117 -0.76 6.37 -9.49
CA ASN A 117 0.61 5.89 -9.59
C ASN A 117 1.53 6.60 -8.57
N ARG A 118 1.34 7.91 -8.35
CA ARG A 118 2.09 8.64 -7.30
C ARG A 118 1.80 8.13 -5.89
N VAL A 119 0.57 7.73 -5.57
CA VAL A 119 0.26 7.12 -4.26
C VAL A 119 0.96 5.76 -4.13
N LEU A 120 0.95 4.94 -5.18
CA LEU A 120 1.67 3.66 -5.21
C LEU A 120 3.18 3.84 -5.06
N LEU A 121 3.74 4.88 -5.68
CA LEU A 121 5.14 5.28 -5.50
C LEU A 121 5.45 5.60 -4.04
N LYS A 122 4.57 6.35 -3.36
CA LYS A 122 4.75 6.68 -1.94
C LYS A 122 4.67 5.47 -1.02
N LEU A 123 3.84 4.48 -1.36
CA LEU A 123 3.80 3.22 -0.65
C LEU A 123 5.05 2.36 -0.89
N ALA A 124 5.63 2.43 -2.10
CA ALA A 124 6.87 1.74 -2.45
C ALA A 124 8.10 2.32 -1.76
N GLU A 125 8.12 3.64 -1.58
CA GLU A 125 9.20 4.37 -0.91
C GLU A 125 9.14 4.20 0.62
N ALA A 126 7.96 3.96 1.19
CA ALA A 126 7.73 3.85 2.62
C ALA A 126 8.14 2.48 3.17
N ALA A 127 8.63 2.45 4.42
CA ALA A 127 8.81 1.20 5.13
C ALA A 127 7.46 0.52 5.40
N ASP A 128 7.43 -0.81 5.54
CA ASP A 128 6.19 -1.56 5.73
C ASP A 128 5.35 -1.03 6.91
N ASP A 129 5.99 -0.68 8.01
CA ASP A 129 5.34 -0.15 9.20
C ASP A 129 4.97 1.34 9.12
N GLU A 130 5.18 1.99 7.98
CA GLU A 130 4.75 3.37 7.71
C GLU A 130 3.53 3.45 6.80
N TRP A 131 3.02 2.30 6.32
CA TRP A 131 1.89 2.28 5.40
C TRP A 131 0.62 2.91 6.00
N ASP A 132 0.40 2.78 7.30
CA ASP A 132 -0.72 3.45 8.00
C ASP A 132 -0.64 4.98 7.87
N ALA A 133 0.56 5.55 7.95
CA ALA A 133 0.78 6.99 7.77
C ALA A 133 0.59 7.42 6.32
N VAL A 134 1.00 6.59 5.35
CA VAL A 134 0.73 6.85 3.92
C VAL A 134 -0.77 6.80 3.64
N VAL A 135 -1.46 5.78 4.14
CA VAL A 135 -2.91 5.66 3.99
C VAL A 135 -3.61 6.85 4.63
N ALA A 136 -3.19 7.29 5.81
CA ALA A 136 -3.75 8.46 6.47
C ALA A 136 -3.57 9.74 5.65
N ALA A 137 -2.40 9.95 5.04
CA ALA A 137 -2.11 11.13 4.22
C ALA A 137 -2.88 11.14 2.89
N TYR A 138 -3.01 9.98 2.23
CA TYR A 138 -3.61 9.85 0.89
C TYR A 138 -5.01 9.21 0.90
N ARG A 139 -5.67 9.13 2.06
CA ARG A 139 -6.99 8.47 2.17
C ARG A 139 -8.01 9.02 1.17
N GLY A 140 -7.96 10.32 0.90
CA GLY A 140 -8.82 10.98 -0.09
C GLY A 140 -8.69 10.41 -1.50
N ASP A 141 -7.51 9.95 -1.89
CA ASP A 141 -7.26 9.32 -3.20
C ASP A 141 -7.53 7.80 -3.18
N LEU A 142 -7.43 7.16 -2.02
CA LEU A 142 -7.68 5.72 -1.81
C LEU A 142 -9.19 5.38 -1.77
N GLN A 143 -9.90 5.79 -2.82
CA GLN A 143 -11.32 5.53 -3.02
C GLN A 143 -11.53 4.47 -4.11
N LYS A 144 -12.80 4.13 -4.39
CA LYS A 144 -13.17 3.14 -5.42
C LYS A 144 -12.40 3.31 -6.75
N PRO A 145 -12.24 4.51 -7.34
CA PRO A 145 -11.51 4.67 -8.60
C PRO A 145 -10.03 4.26 -8.54
N PHE A 146 -9.38 4.38 -7.38
CA PHE A 146 -8.01 3.91 -7.16
C PHE A 146 -7.94 2.38 -7.18
N PHE A 147 -8.90 1.70 -6.55
CA PHE A 147 -8.93 0.24 -6.56
C PHE A 147 -9.32 -0.34 -7.93
N GLU A 148 -10.15 0.36 -8.70
CA GLU A 148 -10.36 0.04 -10.13
C GLU A 148 -9.07 0.20 -10.95
N HIS A 149 -8.24 1.19 -10.63
CA HIS A 149 -6.91 1.36 -11.24
C HIS A 149 -5.97 0.20 -10.87
N MET A 150 -5.94 -0.22 -9.60
CA MET A 150 -5.19 -1.41 -9.15
C MET A 150 -5.59 -2.68 -9.92
N GLN A 151 -6.89 -2.88 -10.16
CA GLN A 151 -7.38 -4.00 -10.99
C GLN A 151 -6.88 -3.91 -12.44
N CYS A 152 -6.80 -2.70 -13.00
CA CYS A 152 -6.25 -2.51 -14.35
C CYS A 152 -4.77 -2.89 -14.42
N LEU A 153 -3.98 -2.52 -13.40
CA LEU A 153 -2.57 -2.93 -13.29
C LEU A 153 -2.43 -4.44 -13.18
N MET A 154 -3.24 -5.08 -12.32
CA MET A 154 -3.25 -6.54 -12.20
C MET A 154 -3.61 -7.24 -13.52
N ALA A 155 -4.60 -6.71 -14.24
CA ALA A 155 -5.00 -7.26 -15.54
C ALA A 155 -3.91 -7.09 -16.62
N ALA A 156 -3.11 -6.02 -16.54
CA ALA A 156 -1.99 -5.79 -17.44
C ALA A 156 -0.82 -6.76 -17.18
N GLU A 157 -0.64 -7.21 -15.95
CA GLU A 157 0.44 -8.12 -15.52
C GLU A 157 0.01 -9.60 -15.48
N LYS A 158 -1.14 -9.97 -16.08
CA LYS A 158 -1.68 -11.34 -16.07
C LYS A 158 -0.69 -12.42 -16.57
N ASP A 159 0.22 -12.03 -17.45
CA ASP A 159 1.20 -12.93 -18.09
C ASP A 159 2.52 -13.03 -17.29
N ASP A 160 2.68 -12.25 -16.21
CA ASP A 160 3.78 -12.34 -15.24
C ASP A 160 3.23 -12.72 -13.84
N PRO A 161 3.20 -14.02 -13.50
CA PRO A 161 2.63 -14.49 -12.23
C PRO A 161 3.29 -13.88 -10.98
N SER A 162 4.59 -13.59 -11.03
CA SER A 162 5.32 -13.01 -9.90
C SER A 162 4.87 -11.58 -9.63
N ARG A 163 4.75 -10.77 -10.68
CA ARG A 163 4.26 -9.39 -10.58
C ARG A 163 2.79 -9.32 -10.21
N LEU A 164 1.98 -10.21 -10.76
CA LEU A 164 0.57 -10.32 -10.40
C LEU A 164 0.40 -10.61 -8.89
N ASP A 165 1.13 -11.60 -8.36
CA ASP A 165 1.07 -11.95 -6.94
C ASP A 165 1.47 -10.77 -6.03
N GLN A 166 2.46 -9.98 -6.46
CA GLN A 166 2.87 -8.76 -5.73
C GLN A 166 1.76 -7.71 -5.72
N LEU A 167 1.15 -7.41 -6.87
CA LEU A 167 0.05 -6.43 -6.96
C LEU A 167 -1.17 -6.88 -6.16
N VAL A 168 -1.48 -8.19 -6.17
CA VAL A 168 -2.55 -8.78 -5.35
C VAL A 168 -2.27 -8.56 -3.86
N LEU A 169 -1.03 -8.80 -3.42
CA LEU A 169 -0.65 -8.63 -2.01
C LEU A 169 -0.75 -7.15 -1.58
N ILE A 170 -0.24 -6.23 -2.41
CA ILE A 170 -0.31 -4.79 -2.17
C ILE A 170 -1.78 -4.35 -2.09
N ASN A 171 -2.60 -4.73 -3.07
CA ASN A 171 -4.01 -4.39 -3.11
C ASN A 171 -4.75 -4.91 -1.86
N THR A 172 -4.55 -6.18 -1.52
CA THR A 172 -5.16 -6.80 -0.33
C THR A 172 -4.80 -6.06 0.95
N ARG A 173 -3.52 -5.70 1.10
CA ARG A 173 -3.04 -4.96 2.26
C ARG A 173 -3.63 -3.56 2.32
N LEU A 174 -3.66 -2.82 1.21
CA LEU A 174 -4.23 -1.47 1.17
C LEU A 174 -5.71 -1.45 1.51
N VAL A 175 -6.47 -2.41 0.98
CA VAL A 175 -7.88 -2.59 1.35
C VAL A 175 -8.01 -2.78 2.86
N ALA A 176 -7.11 -3.53 3.49
CA ALA A 176 -7.13 -3.75 4.94
C ALA A 176 -6.90 -2.47 5.73
N LEU A 177 -5.86 -1.75 5.36
CA LEU A 177 -5.49 -0.51 6.02
C LEU A 177 -6.57 0.56 5.86
N VAL A 178 -7.17 0.66 4.66
CA VAL A 178 -8.29 1.58 4.40
C VAL A 178 -9.51 1.20 5.22
N ALA A 179 -9.89 -0.08 5.26
CA ALA A 179 -11.02 -0.56 6.05
C ALA A 179 -10.81 -0.29 7.55
N ASN A 180 -9.61 -0.55 8.08
CA ASN A 180 -9.27 -0.24 9.48
C ASN A 180 -9.31 1.26 9.76
N TYR A 181 -8.71 2.07 8.87
CA TYR A 181 -8.73 3.52 8.97
C TYR A 181 -10.17 4.07 8.99
N ASP A 182 -11.04 3.57 8.12
CA ASP A 182 -12.44 3.98 8.02
C ASP A 182 -13.27 3.52 9.22
N ALA A 183 -13.00 2.30 9.73
CA ALA A 183 -13.68 1.77 10.91
C ALA A 183 -13.39 2.60 12.16
N VAL A 184 -12.13 3.05 12.33
CA VAL A 184 -11.76 3.94 13.44
C VAL A 184 -12.30 5.36 13.20
N ALA A 185 -12.31 5.82 11.93
CA ALA A 185 -12.89 7.12 11.57
C ALA A 185 -14.42 7.20 11.71
N ALA A 186 -15.12 6.07 11.83
CA ALA A 186 -16.55 6.02 12.08
C ALA A 186 -16.94 6.46 13.51
N ASP A 187 -15.98 6.53 14.43
CA ASP A 187 -16.17 6.97 15.82
C ASP A 187 -15.45 8.33 16.06
N PRO A 188 -16.09 9.46 15.72
CA PRO A 188 -15.46 10.78 15.80
C PRO A 188 -15.12 11.18 17.24
N ASP A 189 -15.94 10.80 18.22
CA ASP A 189 -15.71 11.14 19.63
C ASP A 189 -14.42 10.51 20.15
N LYS A 190 -14.15 9.25 19.78
CA LYS A 190 -12.87 8.59 20.11
C LYS A 190 -11.68 9.23 19.42
N LEU A 191 -11.84 9.64 18.16
CA LEU A 191 -10.77 10.35 17.44
C LEU A 191 -10.46 11.71 18.06
N ASP A 192 -11.48 12.45 18.46
CA ASP A 192 -11.31 13.76 19.11
C ASP A 192 -10.65 13.62 20.48
N ALA A 193 -11.09 12.63 21.28
CA ALA A 193 -10.44 12.32 22.55
C ALA A 193 -8.96 11.92 22.34
N ALA A 194 -8.66 11.07 21.37
CA ALA A 194 -7.29 10.69 21.00
C ALA A 194 -6.46 11.89 20.52
N ALA A 195 -7.06 12.82 19.79
CA ALA A 195 -6.41 14.03 19.32
C ALA A 195 -6.09 15.01 20.47
N GLU A 196 -6.95 15.10 21.48
CA GLU A 196 -6.64 15.83 22.71
C GLU A 196 -5.47 15.18 23.47
N VAL A 197 -5.44 13.85 23.60
CA VAL A 197 -4.30 13.13 24.22
C VAL A 197 -2.99 13.44 23.48
N TYR A 198 -3.03 13.39 22.14
CA TYR A 198 -1.87 13.65 21.31
C TYR A 198 -1.37 15.10 21.45
N ARG A 199 -2.29 16.07 21.51
CA ARG A 199 -1.96 17.49 21.73
C ARG A 199 -1.38 17.73 23.12
N ASP A 200 -2.00 17.17 24.15
CA ASP A 200 -1.51 17.25 25.53
C ASP A 200 -0.10 16.66 25.64
N LEU A 201 0.11 15.48 25.07
CA LEU A 201 1.42 14.84 24.97
C LEU A 201 2.45 15.79 24.34
N LEU A 202 2.19 16.34 23.15
CA LEU A 202 3.10 17.29 22.49
C LEU A 202 3.38 18.54 23.32
N SER A 203 2.39 19.06 24.04
CA SER A 203 2.55 20.26 24.87
C SER A 203 3.34 20.01 26.16
N SER A 204 3.33 18.77 26.64
CA SER A 204 3.95 18.37 27.91
C SER A 204 5.40 17.92 27.79
N ILE A 205 5.89 17.68 26.57
CA ILE A 205 7.23 17.12 26.33
C ILE A 205 8.25 18.25 26.15
N SER A 206 9.30 18.23 26.97
CA SER A 206 10.50 19.07 26.82
C SER A 206 11.75 18.32 26.33
N SER A 207 11.73 16.98 26.39
CA SER A 207 12.88 16.12 26.04
C SER A 207 12.43 14.76 25.49
N VAL A 208 13.36 14.00 24.90
CA VAL A 208 13.06 12.65 24.38
C VAL A 208 12.77 11.67 25.52
N GLU A 209 13.46 11.84 26.65
CA GLU A 209 13.26 11.04 27.86
C GLU A 209 11.85 11.26 28.44
N ASP A 210 11.33 12.49 28.39
CA ASP A 210 9.96 12.80 28.83
C ASP A 210 8.93 12.13 27.92
N LEU A 211 9.16 12.12 26.61
CA LEU A 211 8.32 11.42 25.64
C LEU A 211 8.24 9.91 25.96
N ASP A 212 9.39 9.25 26.14
CA ASP A 212 9.41 7.80 26.38
C ASP A 212 8.69 7.44 27.70
N LYS A 213 8.82 8.26 28.76
CA LYS A 213 8.07 8.10 30.03
C LYS A 213 6.58 8.27 29.82
N ARG A 214 6.15 9.35 29.16
CA ARG A 214 4.72 9.62 28.92
C ARG A 214 4.08 8.56 28.04
N MET A 215 4.79 8.07 27.03
CA MET A 215 4.30 6.97 26.19
C MET A 215 4.15 5.68 26.99
N ALA A 216 5.03 5.39 27.95
CA ALA A 216 4.86 4.26 28.86
C ALA A 216 3.61 4.41 29.75
N GLU A 217 3.35 5.59 30.30
CA GLU A 217 2.13 5.90 31.07
C GLU A 217 0.85 5.74 30.23
N LEU A 218 0.87 6.24 28.99
CA LEU A 218 -0.24 6.08 28.04
C LEU A 218 -0.48 4.62 27.67
N SER A 219 0.58 3.83 27.49
CA SER A 219 0.45 2.40 27.25
C SER A 219 -0.13 1.67 28.46
N ALA A 220 0.33 1.99 29.68
CA ALA A 220 -0.13 1.36 30.91
C ALA A 220 -1.61 1.66 31.22
N SER A 221 -2.08 2.85 30.83
CA SER A 221 -3.48 3.25 30.94
C SER A 221 -4.37 2.78 29.79
N GLY A 222 -3.82 2.05 28.81
CA GLY A 222 -4.58 1.55 27.65
C GLY A 222 -5.03 2.64 26.67
N ARG A 223 -4.40 3.82 26.71
CA ARG A 223 -4.74 4.98 25.86
C ARG A 223 -4.01 4.98 24.52
N ILE A 224 -3.07 4.06 24.30
CA ILE A 224 -2.51 3.77 22.97
C ILE A 224 -3.43 2.76 22.30
N ASP A 225 -4.55 3.25 21.80
CA ASP A 225 -5.59 2.50 21.11
C ASP A 225 -5.53 2.76 19.59
N PRO A 226 -6.38 2.11 18.76
CA PRO A 226 -6.38 2.34 17.31
C PRO A 226 -6.65 3.80 16.92
N ALA A 227 -7.43 4.55 17.71
CA ALA A 227 -7.70 5.96 17.47
C ALA A 227 -6.43 6.81 17.67
N PHE A 228 -5.71 6.60 18.77
CA PHE A 228 -4.41 7.25 19.01
C PHE A 228 -3.38 6.90 17.94
N LEU A 229 -3.33 5.64 17.49
CA LEU A 229 -2.47 5.22 16.39
C LEU A 229 -2.82 5.95 15.08
N GLN A 230 -4.11 6.08 14.75
CA GLN A 230 -4.54 6.81 13.55
C GLN A 230 -4.21 8.31 13.62
N ILE A 231 -4.37 8.95 14.78
CA ILE A 231 -4.00 10.36 14.96
C ILE A 231 -2.49 10.56 14.81
N SER A 232 -1.67 9.71 15.43
CA SER A 232 -0.22 9.79 15.29
C SER A 232 0.25 9.51 13.84
N ALA A 233 -0.39 8.56 13.16
CA ALA A 233 -0.14 8.28 11.74
C ALA A 233 -0.51 9.46 10.83
N LYS A 234 -1.65 10.12 11.08
CA LYS A 234 -2.07 11.35 10.38
C LYS A 234 -1.04 12.48 10.57
N ALA A 235 -0.62 12.71 11.81
CA ALA A 235 0.35 13.76 12.14
C ALA A 235 1.70 13.51 11.45
N TYR A 236 2.21 12.28 11.49
CA TYR A 236 3.44 11.91 10.81
C TYR A 236 3.31 11.98 9.28
N GLY A 237 2.23 11.43 8.70
CA GLY A 237 1.98 11.47 7.26
C GLY A 237 1.91 12.90 6.70
N ALA A 238 1.26 13.82 7.43
CA ALA A 238 1.22 15.23 7.08
C ALA A 238 2.58 15.93 7.19
N ALA A 239 3.38 15.60 8.21
CA ALA A 239 4.71 16.18 8.36
C ALA A 239 5.70 15.67 7.30
N ARG A 240 5.67 14.37 6.99
CA ARG A 240 6.62 13.70 6.08
C ARG A 240 6.61 14.29 4.67
N ASP A 241 5.42 14.53 4.13
CA ASP A 241 5.25 14.87 2.72
C ASP A 241 5.27 16.38 2.44
N THR A 242 5.45 17.22 3.47
CA THR A 242 5.51 18.68 3.33
C THR A 242 6.94 19.21 3.42
N ASN A 243 7.28 20.15 2.55
CA ASN A 243 8.54 20.92 2.65
C ASN A 243 8.40 22.13 3.60
N MET A 244 7.22 22.34 4.18
CA MET A 244 6.89 23.50 5.01
C MET A 244 7.13 23.27 6.50
N THR A 245 7.37 22.01 6.91
CA THR A 245 7.66 21.65 8.30
C THR A 245 9.17 21.56 8.52
N LYS A 246 9.64 22.06 9.67
CA LYS A 246 11.04 21.92 10.07
C LYS A 246 11.39 20.44 10.26
N ASP A 247 12.63 20.06 9.97
CA ASP A 247 13.06 18.67 10.07
C ASP A 247 12.94 18.12 11.49
N GLU A 248 13.07 18.96 12.51
CA GLU A 248 12.84 18.57 13.92
C GLU A 248 11.38 18.20 14.17
N ALA A 249 10.42 18.93 13.57
CA ALA A 249 8.99 18.62 13.71
C ALA A 249 8.64 17.30 13.02
N LYS A 250 9.25 17.01 11.86
CA LYS A 250 9.12 15.72 11.17
C LYS A 250 9.67 14.58 12.02
N TRP A 251 10.84 14.79 12.63
CA TRP A 251 11.47 13.80 13.49
C TRP A 251 10.65 13.50 14.74
N VAL A 252 10.09 14.53 15.41
CA VAL A 252 9.21 14.33 16.59
C VAL A 252 7.96 13.56 16.21
N ALA A 253 7.28 13.93 15.11
CA ALA A 253 6.09 13.22 14.64
C ALA A 253 6.40 11.76 14.29
N TYR A 254 7.52 11.52 13.61
CA TYR A 254 8.02 10.18 13.31
C TYR A 254 8.27 9.37 14.59
N LYS A 255 9.05 9.90 15.53
CA LYS A 255 9.39 9.21 16.79
C LYS A 255 8.14 8.87 17.59
N LEU A 256 7.17 9.78 17.68
CA LEU A 256 5.93 9.56 18.42
C LEU A 256 5.08 8.46 17.76
N TYR A 257 4.89 8.52 16.43
CA TYR A 257 4.21 7.48 15.67
C TYR A 257 4.88 6.11 15.85
N ARG A 258 6.22 6.05 15.71
CA ARG A 258 7.01 4.83 15.90
C ARG A 258 6.84 4.25 17.30
N THR A 259 7.00 5.07 18.33
CA THR A 259 6.87 4.63 19.71
C THR A 259 5.43 4.16 19.99
N ALA A 260 4.41 4.85 19.49
CA ALA A 260 3.01 4.45 19.64
C ALA A 260 2.73 3.09 19.00
N ARG A 261 3.24 2.89 17.77
CA ARG A 261 3.16 1.63 17.06
C ARG A 261 3.86 0.50 17.82
N ASP A 262 5.07 0.73 18.30
CA ASP A 262 5.82 -0.28 19.06
C ASP A 262 5.05 -0.71 20.34
N TYR A 263 4.44 0.23 21.07
CA TYR A 263 3.59 -0.11 22.21
C TYR A 263 2.32 -0.85 21.81
N PHE A 264 1.66 -0.44 20.72
CA PHE A 264 0.46 -1.10 20.20
C PHE A 264 0.76 -2.54 19.75
N ASP A 265 1.88 -2.76 19.05
CA ASP A 265 2.32 -4.07 18.59
C ASP A 265 2.70 -5.00 19.75
N ARG A 266 3.26 -4.45 20.84
CA ARG A 266 3.54 -5.19 22.08
C ARG A 266 2.29 -5.65 22.83
N GLN A 267 1.15 -4.97 22.66
CA GLN A 267 -0.12 -5.42 23.23
C GLN A 267 -0.71 -6.62 22.50
N GLN A 268 -0.23 -6.94 21.29
CA GLN A 268 -0.71 -8.08 20.54
C GLN A 268 -0.33 -9.40 21.23
N PRO A 269 -1.20 -10.44 21.18
CA PRO A 269 -0.88 -11.75 21.75
C PRO A 269 0.44 -12.30 21.17
N ALA A 270 1.26 -12.96 22.00
CA ALA A 270 2.52 -13.58 21.58
C ALA A 270 2.32 -14.55 20.41
N GLU A 271 1.17 -15.20 20.36
CA GLU A 271 0.72 -16.08 19.28
C GLU A 271 0.76 -15.40 17.92
N LYS A 272 0.34 -14.12 17.82
CA LYS A 272 0.37 -13.37 16.55
C LYS A 272 1.79 -13.26 16.02
N ARG A 273 2.76 -12.94 16.88
CA ARG A 273 4.18 -12.81 16.53
C ARG A 273 4.77 -14.15 16.09
N ILE A 274 4.41 -15.24 16.78
CA ILE A 274 4.79 -16.60 16.40
C ILE A 274 4.23 -16.95 15.01
N ILE A 275 2.93 -16.70 14.77
CA ILE A 275 2.27 -16.98 13.50
C ILE A 275 2.92 -16.19 12.36
N GLU A 276 3.16 -14.89 12.56
CA GLU A 276 3.81 -14.03 11.56
C GLU A 276 5.17 -14.59 11.14
N TYR A 277 5.99 -15.04 12.10
CA TYR A 277 7.26 -15.69 11.82
C TYR A 277 7.08 -17.00 11.06
N ILE A 278 6.21 -17.91 11.50
CA ILE A 278 6.00 -19.22 10.86
C ILE A 278 5.52 -19.06 9.40
N ILE A 279 4.69 -18.05 9.10
CA ILE A 279 4.21 -17.77 7.74
C ILE A 279 5.35 -17.34 6.80
N THR A 280 6.43 -16.75 7.33
CA THR A 280 7.60 -16.38 6.50
C THR A 280 8.36 -17.60 5.97
N ILE A 281 8.24 -18.75 6.64
CA ILE A 281 8.94 -19.98 6.27
C ILE A 281 8.34 -20.54 4.99
N THR A 282 9.21 -20.77 3.99
CA THR A 282 8.78 -21.25 2.67
C THR A 282 8.64 -22.76 2.63
N ASP A 283 9.60 -23.48 3.22
CA ASP A 283 9.60 -24.94 3.26
C ASP A 283 8.50 -25.47 4.20
N PRO A 284 7.57 -26.32 3.71
CA PRO A 284 6.52 -26.89 4.53
C PRO A 284 7.05 -27.74 5.70
N THR A 285 8.19 -28.41 5.53
CA THR A 285 8.76 -29.30 6.56
C THR A 285 9.36 -28.47 7.69
N GLU A 286 10.19 -27.48 7.35
CA GLU A 286 10.73 -26.51 8.31
C GLU A 286 9.62 -25.76 9.04
N ARG A 287 8.57 -25.34 8.32
CA ARG A 287 7.42 -24.64 8.91
C ARG A 287 6.72 -25.49 9.97
N ARG A 288 6.50 -26.77 9.68
CA ARG A 288 5.93 -27.74 10.63
C ARG A 288 6.82 -27.91 11.85
N ASN A 289 8.13 -28.08 11.65
CA ASN A 289 9.08 -28.21 12.76
C ASN A 289 9.10 -26.97 13.66
N MET A 290 8.98 -25.77 13.08
CA MET A 290 8.92 -24.53 13.84
C MET A 290 7.58 -24.35 14.55
N LEU A 291 6.46 -24.78 13.96
CA LEU A 291 5.16 -24.86 14.64
C LEU A 291 5.23 -25.78 15.85
N GLU A 292 5.83 -26.96 15.71
CA GLU A 292 6.01 -27.93 16.80
C GLU A 292 6.87 -27.36 17.93
N LYS A 293 7.97 -26.67 17.59
CA LYS A 293 8.79 -25.95 18.58
C LYS A 293 8.05 -24.82 19.27
N ALA A 294 7.17 -24.11 18.57
CA ALA A 294 6.40 -23.01 19.15
C ALA A 294 5.27 -23.50 20.09
N ILE A 295 4.84 -24.75 19.95
CA ILE A 295 3.83 -25.38 20.79
C ILE A 295 4.45 -26.11 21.99
N THR A 296 5.68 -26.59 21.83
CA THR A 296 6.38 -27.35 22.86
C THR A 296 7.05 -26.39 23.85
N PRO A 297 6.68 -26.38 25.14
CA PRO A 297 7.27 -25.47 26.12
C PRO A 297 8.77 -25.75 26.27
N GLY A 298 9.61 -24.84 25.79
CA GLY A 298 11.04 -24.79 26.12
C GLY A 298 11.27 -23.94 27.39
N PRO A 299 12.44 -24.03 28.03
CA PRO A 299 12.80 -23.09 29.10
C PRO A 299 12.78 -21.66 28.54
N VAL A 300 11.87 -20.81 29.04
CA VAL A 300 11.78 -19.39 28.66
C VAL A 300 13.13 -18.72 28.88
N ARG A 301 13.77 -18.24 27.82
CA ARG A 301 14.92 -17.34 27.93
C ARG A 301 14.61 -16.11 27.08
N ALA A 302 14.09 -15.05 27.67
CA ALA A 302 14.18 -13.74 27.03
C ALA A 302 15.66 -13.33 27.08
N THR A 303 16.34 -13.34 25.93
CA THR A 303 17.66 -12.68 25.82
C THR A 303 17.46 -11.31 25.20
N GLU A 304 18.43 -10.40 25.37
CA GLU A 304 18.38 -9.05 24.76
C GLU A 304 18.23 -9.06 23.23
N THR A 305 18.43 -10.21 22.57
CA THR A 305 18.44 -10.33 21.11
C THR A 305 17.36 -11.26 20.54
N HIS A 306 16.81 -12.19 21.32
CA HIS A 306 15.84 -13.18 20.83
C HIS A 306 14.75 -13.49 21.86
N ASP A 307 13.50 -13.27 21.45
CA ASP A 307 12.28 -13.63 22.17
C ASP A 307 11.94 -15.10 21.87
N TYR A 308 12.28 -16.03 22.77
CA TYR A 308 11.85 -17.43 22.64
C TYR A 308 10.39 -17.56 23.11
N LEU A 309 9.46 -17.26 22.21
CA LEU A 309 8.02 -17.33 22.47
C LEU A 309 7.49 -18.74 22.17
N TYR A 310 6.78 -19.33 23.13
CA TYR A 310 5.93 -20.52 22.91
C TYR A 310 4.50 -20.22 23.35
N SER A 311 3.54 -20.99 22.83
CA SER A 311 2.14 -20.91 23.24
C SER A 311 1.47 -22.29 23.19
N THR A 312 0.21 -22.36 23.61
CA THR A 312 -0.61 -23.56 23.55
C THR A 312 -1.32 -23.69 22.18
N PRO A 313 -1.60 -24.92 21.71
CA PRO A 313 -2.34 -25.15 20.46
C PRO A 313 -3.68 -24.40 20.41
N GLN A 314 -4.42 -24.37 21.54
CA GLN A 314 -5.73 -23.73 21.65
C GLN A 314 -5.65 -22.22 21.39
N ARG A 315 -4.68 -21.54 22.03
CA ARG A 315 -4.47 -20.09 21.86
C ARG A 315 -3.99 -19.76 20.45
N MET A 316 -3.10 -20.58 19.89
CA MET A 316 -2.61 -20.42 18.52
C MET A 316 -3.74 -20.56 17.50
N PHE A 317 -4.57 -21.60 17.66
CA PHE A 317 -5.74 -21.82 16.82
C PHE A 317 -6.71 -20.65 16.90
N LEU A 318 -7.03 -20.17 18.11
CA LEU A 318 -7.96 -19.07 18.30
C LEU A 318 -7.48 -17.79 17.59
N VAL A 319 -6.19 -17.46 17.68
CA VAL A 319 -5.62 -16.29 17.00
C VAL A 319 -5.65 -16.47 15.48
N LEU A 320 -5.30 -17.66 14.96
CA LEU A 320 -5.39 -17.96 13.53
C LEU A 320 -6.83 -17.88 13.00
N ASP A 321 -7.79 -18.48 13.70
CA ASP A 321 -9.18 -18.51 13.28
C ASP A 321 -9.80 -17.11 13.33
N ASN A 322 -9.55 -16.35 14.40
CA ASN A 322 -9.99 -14.96 14.48
C ASN A 322 -9.37 -14.08 13.39
N THR A 323 -8.07 -14.26 13.09
CA THR A 323 -7.38 -13.53 12.03
C THR A 323 -7.95 -13.87 10.66
N LEU A 324 -8.23 -15.15 10.39
CA LEU A 324 -8.84 -15.60 9.14
C LEU A 324 -10.29 -15.12 8.99
N ARG A 325 -11.08 -15.12 10.07
CA ARG A 325 -12.44 -14.55 10.08
C ARG A 325 -12.41 -13.04 9.84
N ALA A 326 -11.51 -12.32 10.49
CA ALA A 326 -11.32 -10.90 10.26
C ALA A 326 -10.93 -10.62 8.80
N TYR A 327 -10.03 -11.43 8.24
CA TYR A 327 -9.67 -11.35 6.82
C TYR A 327 -10.87 -11.58 5.89
N SER A 328 -11.68 -12.62 6.14
CA SER A 328 -12.89 -12.89 5.36
C SER A 328 -13.90 -11.74 5.46
N ALA A 329 -14.22 -11.28 6.67
CA ALA A 329 -15.16 -10.17 6.87
C ALA A 329 -14.67 -8.88 6.19
N MET A 330 -13.37 -8.61 6.24
CA MET A 330 -12.74 -7.48 5.59
C MET A 330 -12.77 -7.61 4.06
N ARG A 331 -12.53 -8.81 3.52
CA ARG A 331 -12.65 -9.11 2.10
C ARG A 331 -14.09 -8.93 1.62
N ASP A 332 -15.07 -9.41 2.37
CA ASP A 332 -16.49 -9.33 2.02
C ASP A 332 -16.97 -7.88 2.07
N GLY A 333 -16.58 -7.13 3.11
CA GLY A 333 -16.83 -5.69 3.22
C GLY A 333 -16.18 -4.89 2.10
N ALA A 334 -14.94 -5.24 1.72
CA ALA A 334 -14.26 -4.63 0.59
C ALA A 334 -14.90 -4.96 -0.76
N ALA A 335 -15.34 -6.20 -0.97
CA ALA A 335 -16.07 -6.60 -2.17
C ALA A 335 -17.37 -5.81 -2.31
N SER A 336 -18.11 -5.64 -1.21
CA SER A 336 -19.34 -4.84 -1.17
C SER A 336 -19.08 -3.34 -1.39
N ASN A 337 -18.06 -2.77 -0.74
CA ASN A 337 -17.85 -1.31 -0.73
C ASN A 337 -17.01 -0.80 -1.91
N LEU A 338 -16.14 -1.63 -2.49
CA LEU A 338 -15.21 -1.25 -3.55
C LEU A 338 -15.49 -1.97 -4.88
N ASN A 339 -16.51 -2.83 -4.94
CA ASN A 339 -16.91 -3.58 -6.14
C ASN A 339 -15.73 -4.33 -6.78
N THR A 340 -14.79 -4.80 -5.95
CA THR A 340 -13.73 -5.72 -6.37
C THR A 340 -14.37 -7.07 -6.68
N PRO A 341 -14.32 -7.57 -7.94
CA PRO A 341 -14.91 -8.87 -8.24
C PRO A 341 -14.31 -9.95 -7.33
N GLU A 342 -15.09 -10.98 -6.99
CA GLU A 342 -14.70 -12.13 -6.13
C GLU A 342 -13.43 -12.87 -6.60
N ALA A 343 -12.91 -12.54 -7.78
CA ALA A 343 -11.70 -13.09 -8.36
C ALA A 343 -10.44 -12.44 -7.77
N ALA A 344 -10.03 -12.91 -6.58
CA ALA A 344 -8.69 -12.67 -6.10
C ALA A 344 -8.09 -14.01 -5.66
N VAL A 345 -7.04 -14.43 -6.35
CA VAL A 345 -6.15 -15.51 -5.89
C VAL A 345 -5.86 -15.27 -4.41
N LEU A 346 -6.24 -16.22 -3.55
CA LEU A 346 -5.98 -16.13 -2.11
C LEU A 346 -4.47 -15.91 -1.92
N PRO A 347 -4.03 -14.82 -1.26
CA PRO A 347 -2.62 -14.56 -1.05
C PRO A 347 -1.96 -15.77 -0.37
N ARG A 348 -0.71 -16.09 -0.74
CA ARG A 348 0.04 -17.22 -0.13
C ARG A 348 -0.04 -17.19 1.40
N LYS A 349 0.12 -16.01 2.02
CA LYS A 349 0.03 -15.87 3.48
C LYS A 349 -1.30 -16.39 4.05
N VAL A 350 -2.42 -16.09 3.39
CA VAL A 350 -3.75 -16.54 3.83
C VAL A 350 -3.90 -18.04 3.66
N ARG A 351 -3.45 -18.60 2.53
CA ARG A 351 -3.44 -20.05 2.31
C ARG A 351 -2.61 -20.78 3.37
N VAL A 352 -1.42 -20.28 3.66
CA VAL A 352 -0.53 -20.84 4.71
C VAL A 352 -1.17 -20.71 6.10
N MET A 353 -1.84 -19.61 6.42
CA MET A 353 -2.60 -19.49 7.67
C MET A 353 -3.72 -20.54 7.78
N MET A 354 -4.46 -20.79 6.69
CA MET A 354 -5.48 -21.84 6.65
C MET A 354 -4.87 -23.22 6.86
N GLU A 355 -3.75 -23.53 6.18
CA GLU A 355 -3.01 -24.78 6.35
C GLU A 355 -2.54 -24.98 7.80
N LEU A 356 -1.98 -23.94 8.42
CA LEU A 356 -1.52 -23.97 9.82
C LEU A 356 -2.67 -24.18 10.80
N ARG A 357 -3.79 -23.48 10.59
CA ARG A 357 -5.02 -23.64 11.39
C ARG A 357 -5.54 -25.08 11.30
N ASP A 358 -5.61 -25.62 10.08
CA ASP A 358 -6.11 -26.98 9.85
C ASP A 358 -5.13 -28.04 10.40
N GLU A 359 -3.82 -27.79 10.35
CA GLU A 359 -2.80 -28.65 10.95
C GLU A 359 -2.89 -28.66 12.48
N LEU A 360 -3.14 -27.51 13.11
CA LEU A 360 -3.40 -27.41 14.55
C LEU A 360 -4.65 -28.21 14.96
N MET A 361 -5.74 -28.06 14.20
CA MET A 361 -6.99 -28.79 14.43
C MET A 361 -6.87 -30.29 14.21
N ARG A 362 -5.98 -30.77 13.34
CA ARG A 362 -5.85 -32.21 13.08
C ARG A 362 -4.94 -32.92 14.06
N ARG A 363 -3.96 -32.21 14.64
CA ARG A 363 -2.87 -32.82 15.40
C ARG A 363 -2.94 -32.56 16.90
N TYR A 364 -3.57 -31.47 17.33
CA TYR A 364 -3.44 -31.00 18.71
C TYR A 364 -4.76 -30.60 19.38
N LEU A 365 -5.86 -30.54 18.63
CA LEU A 365 -7.22 -30.24 19.09
C LEU A 365 -8.16 -31.33 18.57
#